data_AF-A0A5C8B3C3-F1
#
_entry.id   AF-A0A5C8B3C3-F1
#
_cell.length_a   1.000
_cell.length_b   1.000
_cell.length_c   1.000
_cell.angle_alpha   90.00
_cell.angle_beta   90.00
_cell.angle_gamma   90.00
#
_symmetry.space_group_name_H-M   'P 1'
#
loop_
_entity.id
_entity.type
_entity.pdbx_description
1 polymer ?
#
loop_
_entity_poly.entity_id
_entity_poly.type
_entity_poly.pdbx_seq_one_letter_code
_entity_poly.pdbx_strand_id
1 'polypeptide(L)'
;MAYPSNDEYQEFYAAIGRGIVMWAEIENKLSLVYSYLVFDTSQAAQDSFYSVSTFHAKLNLVDAASRSGFIRMENMGPVMGRLKAWNNLKNRLSSLSKDRNRLAHHRVILYGAPKGAKQSNVVDLSDINYELRLCRPHIPTIRPSKEGIEEFTKKVNETFSLPEIREHIKKVNNILEELIRFSDPLFDELGEAKLKRTTEIFKQISGSHNPDASK
;
A
#
# COMPACT_ATOMS: atom_id res chain seq x y z
N MET A 1 -37.63 9.19 8.32
CA MET A 1 -36.67 8.14 7.91
C MET A 1 -35.54 8.83 7.16
N ALA A 2 -34.31 8.82 7.68
CA ALA A 2 -33.19 9.54 7.06
C ALA A 2 -32.31 8.53 6.34
N TYR A 3 -32.51 8.38 5.03
CA TYR A 3 -31.57 7.71 4.15
C TYR A 3 -30.37 8.63 3.89
N PRO A 4 -29.18 8.09 3.62
CA PRO A 4 -28.06 8.90 3.19
C PRO A 4 -28.45 9.72 1.95
N SER A 5 -28.19 11.01 2.02
CA SER A 5 -28.32 11.96 0.92
C SER A 5 -27.39 11.58 -0.23
N ASN A 6 -27.69 12.08 -1.43
CA ASN A 6 -26.80 11.90 -2.57
C ASN A 6 -25.38 12.41 -2.29
N ASP A 7 -25.25 13.50 -1.54
CA ASP A 7 -23.96 14.08 -1.15
C ASP A 7 -23.16 13.14 -0.24
N GLU A 8 -23.81 12.47 0.71
CA GLU A 8 -23.18 11.46 1.57
C GLU A 8 -22.71 10.24 0.77
N TYR A 9 -23.47 9.80 -0.25
CA TYR A 9 -23.03 8.75 -1.17
C TYR A 9 -21.80 9.17 -1.97
N GLN A 10 -21.83 10.36 -2.58
CA GLN A 10 -20.71 10.88 -3.36
C GLN A 10 -19.46 11.01 -2.51
N GLU A 11 -19.60 11.54 -1.30
CA GLU A 11 -18.49 11.66 -0.37
C GLU A 11 -17.89 10.30 0.01
N PHE A 12 -18.75 9.30 0.26
CA PHE A 12 -18.31 7.95 0.60
C PHE A 12 -17.50 7.30 -0.54
N TYR A 13 -18.04 7.34 -1.77
CA TYR A 13 -17.32 6.80 -2.93
C TYR A 13 -16.05 7.58 -3.25
N ALA A 14 -16.05 8.90 -3.08
CA ALA A 14 -14.86 9.72 -3.26
C ALA A 14 -13.76 9.38 -2.24
N ALA A 15 -14.13 9.06 -1.00
CA ALA A 15 -13.17 8.60 0.01
C ALA A 15 -12.57 7.23 -0.38
N ILE A 16 -13.40 6.27 -0.83
CA ILE A 16 -12.91 4.97 -1.33
C ILE A 16 -11.94 5.16 -2.49
N GLY A 17 -12.33 5.95 -3.50
CA GLY A 17 -11.50 6.23 -4.66
C GLY A 17 -10.16 6.85 -4.28
N ARG A 18 -10.16 7.83 -3.37
CA ARG A 18 -8.91 8.41 -2.83
C ARG A 18 -8.04 7.37 -2.15
N GLY A 19 -8.62 6.51 -1.32
CA GLY A 19 -7.88 5.42 -0.67
C GLY A 19 -7.22 4.47 -1.69
N ILE A 20 -7.94 4.08 -2.74
CA ILE A 20 -7.41 3.21 -3.80
C ILE A 20 -6.26 3.87 -4.55
N VAL A 21 -6.41 5.14 -4.95
CA VAL A 21 -5.36 5.90 -5.66
C VAL A 21 -4.08 5.97 -4.84
N MET A 22 -4.17 6.24 -3.54
CA MET A 22 -2.98 6.31 -2.67
C MET A 22 -2.26 4.97 -2.54
N TRP A 23 -3.00 3.85 -2.50
CA TRP A 23 -2.37 2.54 -2.53
C TRP A 23 -1.68 2.24 -3.87
N ALA A 24 -2.25 2.71 -4.98
CA ALA A 24 -1.59 2.63 -6.28
C ALA A 24 -0.30 3.45 -6.30
N GLU A 25 -0.28 4.64 -5.70
CA GLU A 25 0.93 5.47 -5.58
C GLU A 25 2.02 4.79 -4.73
N ILE A 26 1.63 4.17 -3.60
CA ILE A 26 2.55 3.34 -2.80
C ILE A 26 3.12 2.20 -3.63
N GLU A 27 2.29 1.48 -4.39
CA GLU A 27 2.76 0.38 -5.24
C GLU A 27 3.73 0.88 -6.31
N ASN A 28 3.46 2.02 -6.93
CA ASN A 28 4.38 2.65 -7.88
C ASN A 28 5.72 3.00 -7.22
N LYS A 29 5.70 3.59 -6.02
CA LYS A 29 6.93 3.92 -5.28
C LYS A 29 7.71 2.68 -4.86
N LEU A 30 7.02 1.62 -4.42
CA LEU A 30 7.65 0.32 -4.12
C LEU A 30 8.29 -0.31 -5.36
N SER A 31 7.62 -0.22 -6.52
CA SER A 31 8.16 -0.72 -7.79
C SER A 31 9.45 -0.01 -8.16
N LEU A 32 9.49 1.30 -7.95
CA LEU A 32 10.70 2.08 -8.15
C LEU A 32 11.80 1.62 -7.18
N VAL A 33 11.54 1.59 -5.86
CA VAL A 33 12.49 1.11 -4.85
C VAL A 33 13.03 -0.28 -5.19
N TYR A 34 12.18 -1.19 -5.65
CA TYR A 34 12.59 -2.50 -6.13
C TYR A 34 13.61 -2.40 -7.27
N SER A 35 13.29 -1.65 -8.33
CA SER A 35 14.20 -1.39 -9.46
C SER A 35 15.56 -0.86 -9.00
N TYR A 36 15.59 0.06 -8.03
CA TYR A 36 16.85 0.57 -7.46
C TYR A 36 17.65 -0.54 -6.77
N LEU A 37 16.99 -1.31 -5.93
CA LEU A 37 17.64 -2.36 -5.15
C LEU A 37 18.22 -3.46 -6.03
N VAL A 38 17.60 -3.76 -7.17
CA VAL A 38 18.11 -4.74 -8.15
C VAL A 38 19.04 -4.14 -9.20
N PHE A 39 19.31 -2.83 -9.17
CA PHE A 39 20.13 -2.10 -10.15
C PHE A 39 19.61 -2.19 -11.59
N ASP A 40 18.30 -2.36 -11.75
CA ASP A 40 17.65 -2.44 -13.06
C ASP A 40 16.45 -1.49 -13.11
N THR A 41 16.60 -0.42 -13.88
CA THR A 41 15.57 0.61 -14.10
C THR A 41 14.83 0.40 -15.42
N SER A 42 14.97 -0.78 -16.04
CA SER A 42 14.27 -1.12 -17.28
C SER A 42 12.79 -1.42 -17.03
N GLN A 43 12.02 -1.45 -18.12
CA GLN A 43 10.64 -1.90 -18.09
C GLN A 43 10.52 -3.34 -17.59
N ALA A 44 11.52 -4.20 -17.83
CA ALA A 44 11.49 -5.60 -17.39
C ALA A 44 11.47 -5.74 -15.86
N ALA A 45 12.18 -4.87 -15.14
CA ALA A 45 12.14 -4.84 -13.68
C ALA A 45 10.78 -4.35 -13.14
N GLN A 46 10.14 -3.41 -13.84
CA GLN A 46 8.78 -2.97 -13.51
C GLN A 46 7.77 -4.09 -13.80
N ASP A 47 7.85 -4.73 -14.96
CA ASP A 47 6.99 -5.83 -15.35
C ASP A 47 7.11 -7.01 -14.38
N SER A 48 8.34 -7.33 -13.92
CA SER A 48 8.53 -8.37 -12.91
C SER A 48 7.89 -8.01 -11.58
N PHE A 49 7.98 -6.75 -11.13
CA PHE A 49 7.28 -6.28 -9.94
C PHE A 49 5.75 -6.37 -10.07
N TYR A 50 5.18 -5.91 -11.19
CA TYR A 50 3.73 -5.94 -11.41
C TYR A 50 3.20 -7.32 -11.76
N SER A 51 4.05 -8.27 -12.16
CA SER A 51 3.67 -9.68 -12.33
C SER A 51 3.28 -10.34 -10.99
N VAL A 52 3.72 -9.78 -9.86
CA VAL A 52 3.36 -10.26 -8.52
C VAL A 52 1.95 -9.80 -8.14
N SER A 53 1.04 -10.75 -7.95
CA SER A 53 -0.39 -10.48 -7.83
C SER A 53 -0.83 -9.83 -6.52
N THR A 54 -0.16 -10.12 -5.40
CA THR A 54 -0.57 -9.63 -4.07
C THR A 54 0.36 -8.54 -3.56
N PHE A 55 -0.21 -7.52 -2.91
CA PHE A 55 0.57 -6.46 -2.28
C PHE A 55 1.59 -7.00 -1.27
N HIS A 56 1.22 -8.01 -0.48
CA HIS A 56 2.13 -8.60 0.49
C HIS A 56 3.32 -9.30 -0.18
N ALA A 57 3.08 -10.00 -1.29
CA ALA A 57 4.17 -10.60 -2.07
C ALA A 57 5.07 -9.54 -2.72
N LYS A 58 4.50 -8.44 -3.25
CA LYS A 58 5.28 -7.29 -3.75
C LYS A 58 6.17 -6.71 -2.65
N LEU A 59 5.62 -6.52 -1.45
CA LEU A 59 6.36 -6.00 -0.32
C LEU A 59 7.51 -6.93 0.12
N ASN A 60 7.27 -8.25 0.12
CA ASN A 60 8.30 -9.25 0.41
C ASN A 60 9.38 -9.31 -0.68
N LEU A 61 9.01 -9.08 -1.94
CA LEU A 61 9.95 -8.96 -3.05
C LEU A 61 10.90 -7.77 -2.84
N VAL A 62 10.37 -6.59 -2.45
CA VAL A 62 11.20 -5.43 -2.11
C VAL A 62 12.09 -5.71 -0.89
N ASP A 63 11.55 -6.38 0.14
CA ASP A 63 12.32 -6.75 1.33
C ASP A 63 13.46 -7.74 1.03
N ALA A 64 13.24 -8.68 0.11
CA ALA A 64 14.29 -9.58 -0.35
C ALA A 64 15.38 -8.79 -1.09
N ALA A 65 14.98 -7.89 -1.99
CA ALA A 65 15.89 -7.03 -2.73
C ALA A 65 16.69 -6.08 -1.81
N SER A 66 16.09 -5.62 -0.70
CA SER A 66 16.75 -4.66 0.21
C SER A 66 17.95 -5.25 0.95
N ARG A 67 17.93 -6.57 1.21
CA ARG A 67 19.00 -7.26 1.96
C ARG A 67 20.34 -7.22 1.22
N SER A 68 20.33 -7.40 -0.10
CA SER A 68 21.54 -7.35 -0.93
C SER A 68 21.72 -5.98 -1.60
N GLY A 69 20.64 -5.31 -1.97
CA GLY A 69 20.66 -4.02 -2.65
C GLY A 69 21.35 -2.94 -1.84
N PHE A 70 21.03 -2.81 -0.55
CA PHE A 70 21.69 -1.80 0.30
C PHE A 70 23.15 -2.13 0.60
N ILE A 71 23.53 -3.41 0.69
CA ILE A 71 24.94 -3.80 0.85
C ILE A 71 25.74 -3.39 -0.38
N ARG A 72 25.20 -3.55 -1.60
CA ARG A 72 25.89 -3.07 -2.82
C ARG A 72 26.07 -1.56 -2.87
N MET A 73 25.29 -0.83 -2.07
CA MET A 73 25.36 0.63 -1.92
C MET A 73 26.23 1.05 -0.71
N GLU A 74 27.07 0.16 -0.15
CA GLU A 74 27.87 0.43 1.06
C GLU A 74 28.73 1.70 0.99
N ASN A 75 29.13 2.10 -0.21
CA ASN A 75 29.88 3.33 -0.47
C ASN A 75 29.05 4.63 -0.25
N MET A 76 27.76 4.52 0.10
CA MET A 76 26.79 5.63 0.08
C MET A 76 26.12 5.89 1.44
N GLY A 77 26.57 5.23 2.52
CA GLY A 77 26.14 5.54 3.90
C GLY A 77 25.90 4.30 4.77
N PRO A 78 25.48 4.50 6.04
CA PRO A 78 25.32 3.40 6.98
C PRO A 78 24.12 2.50 6.61
N VAL A 79 24.41 1.33 6.03
CA VAL A 79 23.45 0.29 5.62
C VAL A 79 22.44 -0.04 6.72
N MET A 80 22.90 -0.12 7.97
CA MET A 80 22.05 -0.44 9.12
C MET A 80 20.95 0.61 9.36
N GLY A 81 21.23 1.89 9.12
CA GLY A 81 20.23 2.95 9.23
C GLY A 81 19.11 2.80 8.20
N ARG A 82 19.50 2.52 6.95
CA ARG A 82 18.54 2.32 5.83
C ARG A 82 17.69 1.07 6.04
N LEU A 83 18.29 -0.04 6.45
CA LEU A 83 17.56 -1.27 6.75
C LEU A 83 16.55 -1.07 7.90
N LYS A 84 16.93 -0.33 8.94
CA LYS A 84 16.01 -0.01 10.04
C LYS A 84 14.84 0.85 9.56
N ALA A 85 15.10 1.91 8.78
CA ALA A 85 14.06 2.76 8.22
C ALA A 85 13.10 1.96 7.30
N TRP A 86 13.66 1.13 6.41
CA TRP A 86 12.88 0.25 5.55
C TRP A 86 12.01 -0.73 6.35
N ASN A 87 12.57 -1.41 7.35
CA ASN A 87 11.81 -2.36 8.17
C ASN A 87 10.63 -1.70 8.89
N ASN A 88 10.80 -0.47 9.37
CA ASN A 88 9.71 0.30 9.98
C ASN A 88 8.60 0.61 8.97
N LEU A 89 8.95 1.07 7.77
CA LEU A 89 7.99 1.33 6.69
C LEU A 89 7.26 0.05 6.27
N LYS A 90 8.01 -1.02 6.03
CA LYS A 90 7.48 -2.34 5.66
C LYS A 90 6.47 -2.84 6.68
N ASN A 91 6.78 -2.78 7.97
CA ASN A 91 5.89 -3.28 9.02
C ASN A 91 4.56 -2.50 9.06
N ARG A 92 4.60 -1.18 8.85
CA ARG A 92 3.41 -0.32 8.78
C ARG A 92 2.60 -0.55 7.50
N LEU A 93 3.25 -0.73 6.36
CA LEU A 93 2.58 -1.10 5.11
C LEU A 93 1.90 -2.47 5.22
N SER A 94 2.59 -3.43 5.82
CA SER A 94 2.07 -4.78 6.03
C SER A 94 0.83 -4.77 6.93
N SER A 95 0.86 -4.01 8.03
CA SER A 95 -0.29 -3.93 8.95
C SER A 95 -1.54 -3.30 8.31
N LEU A 96 -1.37 -2.32 7.43
CA LEU A 96 -2.47 -1.65 6.73
C LEU A 96 -2.92 -2.36 5.45
N SER A 97 -2.20 -3.39 5.00
CA SER A 97 -2.53 -4.12 3.75
C SER A 97 -3.90 -4.81 3.79
N LYS A 98 -4.41 -5.17 4.98
CA LYS A 98 -5.77 -5.71 5.13
C LYS A 98 -6.81 -4.68 4.73
N ASP A 99 -6.64 -3.44 5.17
CA ASP A 99 -7.57 -2.35 4.87
C ASP A 99 -7.51 -1.92 3.40
N ARG A 100 -6.36 -2.03 2.72
CA ARG A 100 -6.27 -1.94 1.24
C ARG A 100 -7.24 -2.91 0.56
N ASN A 101 -7.20 -4.18 0.95
CA ASN A 101 -8.05 -5.20 0.35
C ASN A 101 -9.53 -4.95 0.65
N ARG A 102 -9.84 -4.37 1.82
CA ARG A 102 -11.20 -3.94 2.16
C ARG A 102 -11.66 -2.85 1.19
N LEU A 103 -10.88 -1.80 1.00
CA LEU A 103 -11.20 -0.72 0.06
C LEU A 103 -11.40 -1.22 -1.38
N ALA A 104 -10.57 -2.15 -1.85
CA ALA A 104 -10.58 -2.59 -3.24
C ALA A 104 -11.66 -3.63 -3.56
N HIS A 105 -12.10 -4.42 -2.59
CA HIS A 105 -12.93 -5.60 -2.85
C HIS A 105 -14.24 -5.67 -2.06
N HIS A 106 -14.45 -4.78 -1.09
CA HIS A 106 -15.71 -4.75 -0.34
C HIS A 106 -16.79 -3.99 -1.12
N ARG A 107 -18.04 -4.35 -0.83
CA ARG A 107 -19.23 -3.71 -1.41
C ARG A 107 -19.70 -2.61 -0.47
N VAL A 108 -20.16 -1.50 -1.05
CA VAL A 108 -20.89 -0.48 -0.29
C VAL A 108 -22.27 -1.03 0.01
N ILE A 109 -22.65 -1.01 1.28
CA ILE A 109 -23.99 -1.39 1.74
C ILE A 109 -24.61 -0.25 2.54
N LEU A 110 -25.93 -0.19 2.50
CA LEU A 110 -26.70 0.61 3.44
C LEU A 110 -26.89 -0.20 4.73
N TYR A 111 -26.30 0.26 5.82
CA TYR A 111 -26.38 -0.37 7.13
C TYR A 111 -27.37 0.40 8.03
N GLY A 112 -28.31 -0.30 8.65
CA GLY A 112 -29.26 0.29 9.60
C GLY A 112 -28.97 -0.19 11.02
N ALA A 113 -28.67 0.73 11.93
CA ALA A 113 -28.47 0.46 13.36
C ALA A 113 -29.60 1.07 14.21
N PRO A 114 -30.16 0.36 15.20
CA PRO A 114 -31.14 0.94 16.11
C PRO A 114 -30.58 2.15 16.89
N LYS A 115 -31.40 3.19 17.03
CA LYS A 115 -31.14 4.37 17.86
C LYS A 115 -31.36 3.99 19.32
N GLY A 116 -30.26 3.64 19.99
CA GLY A 116 -30.25 3.26 21.41
C GLY A 116 -30.46 1.77 21.66
N ALA A 117 -30.02 1.31 22.84
CA ALA A 117 -29.96 -0.11 23.22
C ALA A 117 -31.31 -0.72 23.64
N LYS A 118 -32.45 -0.18 23.16
CA LYS A 118 -33.76 -0.76 23.52
C LYS A 118 -33.97 -2.03 22.71
N GLN A 119 -33.72 -3.18 23.35
CA GLN A 119 -34.16 -4.50 22.90
C GLN A 119 -35.69 -4.58 22.98
N SER A 120 -36.37 -3.87 22.07
CA SER A 120 -37.79 -4.04 21.82
C SER A 120 -37.97 -5.09 20.73
N ASN A 121 -38.92 -6.00 20.89
CA ASN A 121 -39.31 -6.95 19.84
C ASN A 121 -39.98 -6.26 18.63
N VAL A 122 -40.27 -4.96 18.75
CA VAL A 122 -40.81 -4.10 17.70
C VAL A 122 -39.78 -3.00 17.43
N VAL A 123 -39.13 -3.05 16.27
CA VAL A 123 -38.21 -1.99 15.82
C VAL A 123 -39.01 -1.03 14.95
N ASP A 124 -39.18 0.21 15.41
CA ASP A 124 -39.70 1.28 14.56
C ASP A 124 -38.62 1.68 13.55
N LEU A 125 -38.98 1.76 12.25
CA LEU A 125 -38.08 2.21 11.20
C LEU A 125 -37.63 3.67 11.41
N SER A 126 -38.40 4.50 12.13
CA SER A 126 -37.96 5.86 12.51
C SER A 126 -36.80 5.86 13.51
N ASP A 127 -36.67 4.77 14.26
CA ASP A 127 -35.64 4.55 15.28
C ASP A 127 -34.41 3.85 14.70
N ILE A 128 -34.27 3.77 13.37
CA ILE A 128 -33.05 3.27 12.73
C ILE A 128 -32.21 4.44 12.26
N ASN A 129 -30.91 4.40 12.57
CA ASN A 129 -29.89 5.25 11.96
C ASN A 129 -29.27 4.51 10.78
N TYR A 130 -29.40 5.06 9.58
CA TYR A 130 -28.84 4.47 8.37
C TYR A 130 -27.50 5.13 8.02
N GLU A 131 -26.49 4.32 7.70
CA GLU A 131 -25.18 4.80 7.28
C GLU A 131 -24.58 3.90 6.20
N LEU A 132 -23.63 4.43 5.45
CA LEU A 132 -22.89 3.67 4.43
C LEU A 132 -21.68 2.98 5.04
N ARG A 133 -21.50 1.71 4.68
CA ARG A 133 -20.36 0.89 5.13
C ARG A 133 -19.81 0.01 4.01
N LEU A 134 -18.51 -0.26 4.05
CA LEU A 134 -17.88 -1.30 3.24
C LEU A 134 -17.97 -2.67 3.91
N CYS A 135 -18.56 -3.65 3.23
CA CYS A 135 -18.73 -5.03 3.69
C CYS A 135 -18.13 -6.06 2.75
N ARG A 136 -17.75 -7.23 3.28
CA ARG A 136 -17.29 -8.35 2.44
C ARG A 136 -18.37 -8.71 1.39
N PRO A 137 -17.96 -9.03 0.15
CA PRO A 137 -18.89 -9.33 -0.94
C PRO A 137 -19.71 -10.60 -0.74
N HIS A 138 -19.27 -11.50 0.16
CA HIS A 138 -20.00 -12.71 0.54
C HIS A 138 -20.23 -12.71 2.05
N ILE A 139 -21.46 -12.39 2.48
CA ILE A 139 -21.96 -12.79 3.78
C ILE A 139 -22.55 -14.18 3.54
N PRO A 140 -21.91 -15.28 4.00
CA PRO A 140 -22.52 -16.60 3.85
C PRO A 140 -23.90 -16.59 4.49
N THR A 141 -24.82 -17.42 4.00
CA THR A 141 -26.14 -17.59 4.59
C THR A 141 -25.97 -18.14 6.00
N ILE A 142 -25.93 -17.25 7.00
CA ILE A 142 -25.74 -17.66 8.38
C ILE A 142 -27.09 -18.13 8.90
N ARG A 143 -27.14 -19.37 9.40
CA ARG A 143 -28.35 -19.91 10.02
C ARG A 143 -28.72 -19.05 11.23
N PRO A 144 -30.02 -18.81 11.50
CA PRO A 144 -30.46 -18.08 12.68
C PRO A 144 -30.32 -18.96 13.94
N SER A 145 -29.08 -19.31 14.31
CA SER A 145 -28.70 -19.85 15.62
C SER A 145 -28.01 -18.76 16.44
N LYS A 146 -27.83 -18.97 17.75
CA LYS A 146 -27.05 -18.04 18.59
C LYS A 146 -25.63 -17.87 18.05
N GLU A 147 -24.94 -18.95 17.68
CA GLU A 147 -23.60 -18.85 17.08
C GLU A 147 -23.63 -18.13 15.73
N GLY A 148 -24.69 -18.33 14.95
CA GLY A 148 -24.89 -17.63 13.70
C GLY A 148 -25.10 -16.11 13.89
N ILE A 149 -25.86 -15.70 14.89
CA ILE A 149 -26.04 -14.28 15.22
C ILE A 149 -24.71 -13.66 15.67
N GLU A 150 -23.91 -14.37 16.48
CA GLU A 150 -22.57 -13.92 16.89
C GLU A 150 -21.61 -13.81 15.71
N GLU A 151 -21.60 -14.81 14.82
CA GLU A 151 -20.76 -14.81 13.62
C GLU A 151 -21.17 -13.70 12.63
N PHE A 152 -22.48 -13.48 12.47
CA PHE A 152 -23.02 -12.39 11.67
C PHE A 152 -22.63 -11.05 12.27
N THR A 153 -22.81 -10.87 13.58
CA THR A 153 -22.44 -9.65 14.30
C THR A 153 -20.93 -9.37 14.17
N LYS A 154 -20.09 -10.40 14.29
CA LYS A 154 -18.64 -10.29 14.06
C LYS A 154 -18.31 -9.86 12.63
N LYS A 155 -18.97 -10.44 11.62
CA LYS A 155 -18.77 -10.10 10.20
C LYS A 155 -19.31 -8.73 9.82
N VAL A 156 -20.41 -8.30 10.43
CA VAL A 156 -20.95 -6.94 10.31
C VAL A 156 -20.05 -5.92 11.01
N ASN A 157 -19.39 -6.30 12.11
CA ASN A 157 -18.38 -5.46 12.75
C ASN A 157 -17.07 -5.38 11.94
N GLU A 158 -16.84 -6.28 10.98
CA GLU A 158 -15.80 -6.13 9.96
C GLU A 158 -16.21 -5.16 8.83
N THR A 159 -16.91 -4.08 9.17
CA THR A 159 -17.20 -2.98 8.23
C THR A 159 -16.14 -1.90 8.22
N PHE A 160 -16.15 -1.06 7.18
CA PHE A 160 -15.40 0.20 7.14
C PHE A 160 -16.37 1.37 6.92
N SER A 161 -16.53 2.21 7.93
CA SER A 161 -17.32 3.44 7.91
C SER A 161 -16.53 4.61 7.32
N LEU A 162 -17.21 5.72 7.00
CA LEU A 162 -16.56 6.90 6.43
C LEU A 162 -15.45 7.49 7.32
N PRO A 163 -15.63 7.65 8.65
CA PRO A 163 -14.56 8.13 9.53
C PRO A 163 -13.34 7.19 9.53
N GLU A 164 -13.56 5.88 9.50
CA GLU A 164 -12.49 4.89 9.46
C GLU A 164 -11.73 4.92 8.14
N ILE A 165 -12.43 5.07 7.00
CA ILE A 165 -11.81 5.25 5.69
C ILE A 165 -10.94 6.52 5.67
N ARG A 166 -11.44 7.64 6.21
CA ARG A 166 -10.67 8.90 6.29
C ARG A 166 -9.43 8.77 7.17
N GLU A 167 -9.54 8.12 8.32
CA GLU A 167 -8.39 7.88 9.20
C GLU A 167 -7.36 6.95 8.56
N HIS A 168 -7.81 5.93 7.84
CA HIS A 168 -6.94 5.06 7.05
C HIS A 168 -6.20 5.84 5.96
N ILE A 169 -6.91 6.67 5.19
CA ILE A 169 -6.32 7.57 4.18
C ILE A 169 -5.22 8.43 4.80
N LYS A 170 -5.46 9.04 5.97
CA LYS A 170 -4.46 9.85 6.67
C LYS A 170 -3.21 9.04 7.03
N LYS A 171 -3.39 7.83 7.56
CA LYS A 171 -2.27 6.93 7.91
C LYS A 171 -1.46 6.53 6.67
N VAL A 172 -2.15 6.20 5.58
CA VAL A 172 -1.54 5.83 4.30
C VAL A 172 -0.78 7.02 3.70
N ASN A 173 -1.33 8.24 3.79
CA ASN A 173 -0.66 9.46 3.31
C ASN A 173 0.69 9.66 4.00
N ASN A 174 0.70 9.57 5.33
CA ASN A 174 1.91 9.74 6.11
C ASN A 174 2.98 8.71 5.71
N ILE A 175 2.57 7.45 5.48
CA ILE A 175 3.50 6.42 5.03
C ILE A 175 4.01 6.71 3.61
N LEU A 176 3.15 7.18 2.71
CA LEU A 176 3.54 7.55 1.35
C LEU A 176 4.58 8.68 1.36
N GLU A 177 4.36 9.74 2.15
CA GLU A 177 5.32 10.83 2.31
C GLU A 177 6.67 10.33 2.86
N GLU A 178 6.65 9.45 3.85
CA GLU A 178 7.88 8.85 4.39
C GLU A 178 8.56 7.93 3.37
N LEU A 179 7.79 7.19 2.58
CA LEU A 179 8.31 6.34 1.52
C LEU A 179 8.96 7.17 0.40
N ILE A 180 8.37 8.31 0.04
CA ILE A 180 8.95 9.28 -0.90
C ILE A 180 10.29 9.77 -0.37
N ARG A 181 10.33 10.30 0.85
CA ARG A 181 11.59 10.78 1.48
C ARG A 181 12.64 9.67 1.62
N PHE A 182 12.21 8.44 1.85
CA PHE A 182 13.10 7.27 1.87
C PHE A 182 13.64 6.94 0.48
N SER A 183 12.79 7.04 -0.54
CA SER A 183 13.13 6.62 -1.89
C SER A 183 13.95 7.66 -2.64
N ASP A 184 13.65 8.96 -2.52
CA ASP A 184 14.22 10.02 -3.35
C ASP A 184 15.77 10.03 -3.34
N PRO A 185 16.47 9.92 -2.19
CA PRO A 185 17.94 9.87 -2.18
C PRO A 185 18.50 8.66 -2.94
N LEU A 186 17.78 7.54 -2.99
CA LEU A 186 18.22 6.34 -3.72
C LEU A 186 18.27 6.58 -5.24
N PHE A 187 17.43 7.47 -5.77
CA PHE A 187 17.43 7.82 -7.20
C PHE A 187 18.67 8.63 -7.56
N ASP A 188 18.93 9.68 -6.78
CA ASP A 188 20.06 10.57 -6.99
C ASP A 188 21.38 9.78 -6.89
N GLU A 189 21.51 8.96 -5.84
CA GLU A 189 22.67 8.11 -5.62
C GLU A 189 22.88 7.07 -6.73
N LEU A 190 21.81 6.46 -7.28
CA LEU A 190 21.96 5.53 -8.40
C LEU A 190 22.41 6.26 -9.67
N GLY A 191 21.91 7.48 -9.91
CA GLY A 191 22.32 8.32 -11.03
C GLY A 191 23.83 8.57 -11.00
N GLU A 192 24.35 8.97 -9.84
CA GLU A 192 25.78 9.17 -9.62
C GLU A 192 26.59 7.87 -9.81
N ALA A 193 26.11 6.75 -9.26
CA ALA A 193 26.76 5.46 -9.38
C ALA A 193 26.89 4.98 -10.84
N LYS A 194 25.81 5.12 -11.62
CA LYS A 194 25.81 4.79 -13.04
C LYS A 194 26.76 5.70 -13.82
N LEU A 195 26.74 7.01 -13.55
CA LEU A 195 27.63 7.97 -14.21
C LEU A 195 29.12 7.65 -13.93
N LYS A 196 29.45 7.35 -12.66
CA LYS A 196 30.81 6.96 -12.26
C LYS A 196 31.27 5.70 -13.00
N ARG A 197 30.44 4.65 -13.02
CA ARG A 197 30.75 3.40 -13.73
C ARG A 197 30.95 3.61 -15.23
N THR A 198 30.09 4.39 -15.88
CA THR A 198 30.25 4.72 -17.31
C THR A 198 31.54 5.49 -17.57
N THR A 199 31.89 6.42 -16.69
CA THR A 199 33.13 7.21 -16.78
C THR A 199 34.36 6.32 -16.61
N GLU A 200 34.34 5.37 -15.67
CA GLU A 200 35.42 4.39 -15.46
C GLU A 200 35.59 3.48 -16.68
N ILE A 201 34.50 2.96 -17.24
CA ILE A 201 34.53 2.17 -18.48
C ILE A 201 35.12 2.99 -19.63
N PHE A 202 34.68 4.24 -19.79
CA PHE A 202 35.21 5.11 -20.84
C PHE A 202 36.71 5.34 -20.67
N LYS A 203 37.20 5.59 -19.45
CA LYS A 203 38.63 5.73 -19.14
C LYS A 203 39.42 4.46 -19.48
N GLN A 204 38.88 3.28 -19.20
CA GLN A 204 39.52 2.00 -19.53
C GLN A 204 39.57 1.77 -21.05
N ILE A 205 38.52 2.14 -21.79
CA ILE A 205 38.49 2.06 -23.25
C ILE A 205 39.47 3.07 -23.86
N SER A 206 39.50 4.30 -23.36
CA SER A 206 40.43 5.33 -23.87
C SER A 206 41.89 5.05 -23.51
N GLY A 207 42.14 4.46 -22.34
CA GLY A 207 43.49 4.09 -21.88
C GLY A 207 44.06 2.83 -22.54
N SER A 208 43.20 1.95 -23.07
CA SER A 208 43.61 0.76 -23.84
C SER A 208 43.86 1.06 -25.33
N HIS A 209 43.68 2.32 -25.75
CA HIS A 209 43.95 2.81 -27.11
C HIS A 209 45.22 3.66 -27.21
N ASN A 210 46.27 3.33 -26.45
CA ASN A 210 47.59 3.92 -26.63
C ASN A 210 48.44 2.98 -27.53
N PRO A 211 48.60 3.26 -28.85
CA PRO A 211 49.30 2.35 -29.76
C PRO A 211 50.83 2.43 -29.65
N ASP A 212 51.38 3.30 -28.80
CA ASP A 212 52.80 3.65 -28.78
C ASP A 212 53.65 2.91 -27.71
N ALA A 213 53.24 1.71 -27.30
CA ALA A 213 54.06 0.83 -26.44
C ALA A 213 54.73 -0.31 -27.24
N SER A 214 55.15 -0.05 -28.47
CA SER A 214 55.94 -0.98 -29.29
C SER A 214 56.94 -0.23 -30.17
N LYS A 215 57.95 0.40 -29.56
CA LYS A 215 59.26 0.65 -30.17
C LYS A 215 60.36 0.54 -29.13
#